data_AF-A0A261G4Z0-F1
#
_entry.id   AF-A0A261G4Z0-F1
#
_cell.length_a   1.000
_cell.length_b   1.000
_cell.length_c   1.000
_cell.angle_alpha   90.00
_cell.angle_beta   90.00
_cell.angle_gamma   90.00
#
_symmetry.space_group_name_H-M   'P 1'
#
loop_
_entity.id
_entity.type
_entity.pdbx_description
1 polymer ?
#
loop_
_entity_poly.entity_id
_entity_poly.type
_entity_poly.pdbx_seq_one_letter_code
_entity_poly.pdbx_strand_id
1 'polypeptide(L)'
;MTDTNTSQPAPTANATDPNVNRRNNTINIIVAFIVGAILAGLIIGAIAFIHPNSSSSTRNNNAIATAHTNEDSCDTTFTVVASVNQWGSLAQQLGGSCAKVTSLINTTSADPHDYEATAADLAKLAKADVVVLNGAGYDGWAEKAQLDEKKQRIINVGDLMGITATEEHSHEHEEGEEGHHHHHHGSTNPHVWFNPEAVLKAAEAINDAYMAEASENSKTAATVQRHFNEWNGEYADFVALVNKGRAAGVTRNYVATESIISYLLDYIGAVDKTPETYTNAMNSEAEPSAADLKNAMDIVASDDVDILVVNPQEMGSFAKKLNEAALSSNKTIISATEQLPENQSTLLGWLTLIAKQALATDTMNGFFLTQDVADRSLADYEGEWQSVYPYLQDGTLDTVMEAKAKKGDMTAEEYKKYYDTGYKTDVDKIVITGNQISFTRGETTATATYQYDGFKILDYAKGNRGVRFLFTATGDVPEGAPKVVQFSDHGIAPGKSAHFHIFMGNSSQEETLKEMDNWPTYYPASLSKEEVATEMLAH
;
A
#
# COMPACT_ATOMS: atom_id res chain seq x y z
N MET A 1 26.37 71.68 -3.76
CA MET A 1 27.56 72.41 -3.29
C MET A 1 28.37 71.39 -2.48
N THR A 2 29.33 70.66 -3.09
CA THR A 2 30.76 71.04 -3.26
C THR A 2 31.38 71.34 -1.89
N ASP A 3 32.43 70.72 -1.35
CA ASP A 3 33.62 69.98 -1.85
C ASP A 3 34.26 69.29 -0.60
N THR A 4 34.63 68.00 -0.60
CA THR A 4 35.90 67.32 -1.00
C THR A 4 37.19 67.61 -0.18
N ASN A 5 38.03 66.56 -0.12
CA ASN A 5 39.45 66.42 0.31
C ASN A 5 39.75 66.00 1.76
N THR A 6 40.66 65.04 2.07
CA THR A 6 41.76 64.39 1.31
C THR A 6 42.28 63.18 2.13
N SER A 7 42.47 61.99 1.54
CA SER A 7 43.75 61.36 1.11
C SER A 7 44.34 60.27 2.04
N GLN A 8 44.42 59.06 1.49
CA GLN A 8 45.16 57.85 1.94
C GLN A 8 46.68 57.97 1.62
N PRO A 9 47.60 57.12 2.15
CA PRO A 9 47.80 55.75 1.62
C PRO A 9 48.31 54.67 2.61
N ALA A 10 48.13 53.39 2.21
CA ALA A 10 48.70 52.18 2.83
C ALA A 10 50.15 51.90 2.36
N PRO A 11 50.88 50.96 3.01
CA PRO A 11 51.16 49.70 2.29
C PRO A 11 51.37 48.40 3.15
N THR A 12 51.03 47.24 2.53
CA THR A 12 51.72 45.90 2.51
C THR A 12 52.14 45.19 3.81
N ALA A 13 52.18 43.85 3.95
CA ALA A 13 51.66 42.64 3.30
C ALA A 13 52.17 41.42 4.12
N ASN A 14 51.51 40.25 3.95
CA ASN A 14 51.88 38.87 4.34
C ASN A 14 51.83 38.46 5.82
N ALA A 15 51.52 37.22 6.21
CA ALA A 15 50.75 36.07 5.68
C ALA A 15 50.76 34.97 6.79
N THR A 16 49.99 33.90 6.61
CA THR A 16 49.98 32.56 7.26
C THR A 16 49.28 32.35 8.63
N ASP A 17 47.97 32.07 8.54
CA ASP A 17 47.26 30.78 8.81
C ASP A 17 47.21 30.14 10.23
N PRO A 18 46.25 29.20 10.52
CA PRO A 18 45.13 29.41 11.43
C PRO A 18 45.11 28.28 12.49
N ASN A 19 44.00 28.06 13.20
CA ASN A 19 44.00 27.09 14.30
C ASN A 19 43.03 27.38 15.45
N VAL A 20 41.84 26.78 15.43
CA VAL A 20 41.10 26.29 16.62
C VAL A 20 39.90 27.12 17.15
N ASN A 21 38.74 26.43 17.11
CA ASN A 21 37.49 26.56 17.88
C ASN A 21 36.29 27.35 17.30
N ARG A 22 35.60 26.71 16.34
CA ARG A 22 34.12 26.65 16.32
C ARG A 22 33.70 25.19 16.53
N ARG A 23 32.95 24.93 17.59
CA ARG A 23 32.30 23.63 17.86
C ARG A 23 31.02 23.53 17.02
N ASN A 24 31.01 22.63 16.05
CA ASN A 24 29.79 22.12 15.43
C ASN A 24 29.27 20.96 16.28
N ASN A 25 27.97 20.97 16.60
CA ASN A 25 27.27 19.80 17.12
C ASN A 25 26.85 18.95 15.92
N THR A 26 27.62 17.89 15.67
CA THR A 26 27.25 16.82 14.74
C THR A 26 26.61 15.69 15.57
N ILE A 27 25.37 15.34 15.25
CA ILE A 27 24.69 14.14 15.79
C ILE A 27 25.33 12.92 15.12
N ASN A 28 26.03 12.10 15.90
CA ASN A 28 26.56 10.81 15.44
C ASN A 28 25.43 9.77 15.47
N ILE A 29 24.92 9.39 14.30
CA ILE A 29 24.13 8.17 14.15
C ILE A 29 25.11 7.02 13.89
N ILE A 30 25.16 6.07 14.82
CA ILE A 30 25.93 4.83 14.67
C ILE A 30 25.11 3.88 13.80
N VAL A 31 25.59 3.62 12.57
CA VAL A 31 25.09 2.55 11.70
C VAL A 31 25.97 1.33 11.90
N ALA A 32 25.41 0.26 12.46
CA ALA A 32 26.09 -1.03 12.56
C ALA A 32 25.69 -1.91 11.35
N PHE A 33 26.62 -2.07 10.40
CA PHE A 33 26.55 -3.08 9.35
C PHE A 33 27.20 -4.39 9.83
N ILE A 34 26.50 -5.52 9.73
CA ILE A 34 27.13 -6.84 9.75
C ILE A 34 27.12 -7.39 8.33
N VAL A 35 28.33 -7.59 7.81
CA VAL A 35 28.64 -8.27 6.55
C VAL A 35 28.63 -9.78 6.78
N GLY A 36 27.95 -10.52 5.91
CA GLY A 36 27.98 -11.98 5.89
C GLY A 36 27.77 -12.52 4.48
N ALA A 37 28.79 -12.40 3.63
CA ALA A 37 28.85 -13.08 2.33
C ALA A 37 30.09 -13.99 2.30
N ILE A 38 29.91 -15.32 2.38
CA ILE A 38 30.91 -16.32 1.95
C ILE A 38 30.21 -17.60 1.43
N LEU A 39 30.38 -17.83 0.12
CA LEU A 39 30.63 -19.09 -0.62
C LEU A 39 29.97 -20.42 -0.21
N ALA A 40 29.16 -20.96 -1.13
CA ALA A 40 29.17 -22.37 -1.53
C ALA A 40 28.82 -22.40 -3.03
N GLY A 41 29.61 -22.93 -3.97
CA GLY A 41 30.43 -24.13 -3.90
C GLY A 41 29.74 -25.24 -4.73
N LEU A 42 29.92 -25.19 -6.05
CA LEU A 42 29.50 -26.21 -7.02
C LEU A 42 29.90 -27.62 -6.57
N ILE A 43 28.93 -28.51 -6.35
CA ILE A 43 29.13 -29.96 -6.40
C ILE A 43 28.04 -30.57 -7.28
N ILE A 44 28.49 -31.04 -8.44
CA ILE A 44 27.78 -31.94 -9.34
C ILE A 44 27.77 -33.32 -8.68
N GLY A 45 26.59 -33.88 -8.43
CA GLY A 45 26.42 -35.22 -7.89
C GLY A 45 25.17 -35.87 -8.46
N ALA A 46 25.35 -36.69 -9.51
CA ALA A 46 24.32 -37.51 -10.12
C ALA A 46 23.83 -38.59 -9.15
N ILE A 47 22.51 -38.69 -8.91
CA ILE A 47 21.89 -39.91 -8.37
C ILE A 47 20.60 -40.22 -9.13
N ALA A 48 20.47 -41.51 -9.44
CA ALA A 48 19.66 -42.13 -10.45
C ALA A 48 18.15 -42.21 -10.15
N PHE A 49 17.40 -42.24 -11.25
CA PHE A 49 16.01 -42.69 -11.38
C PHE A 49 15.73 -44.01 -10.65
N ILE A 50 14.72 -44.02 -9.79
CA ILE A 50 13.90 -45.20 -9.48
C ILE A 50 12.42 -44.77 -9.39
N HIS A 51 11.62 -45.17 -10.38
CA HIS A 51 10.17 -45.28 -10.25
C HIS A 51 9.83 -46.62 -9.57
N PRO A 52 8.71 -46.68 -8.82
CA PRO A 52 7.63 -47.53 -9.33
C PRO A 52 6.20 -46.98 -9.15
N ASN A 53 5.43 -47.34 -10.17
CA ASN A 53 3.98 -47.34 -10.41
C ASN A 53 2.97 -47.36 -9.24
N SER A 54 2.00 -46.43 -9.38
CA SER A 54 0.52 -46.58 -9.40
C SER A 54 -0.26 -47.11 -8.19
N SER A 55 -1.19 -46.28 -7.69
CA SER A 55 -2.64 -46.62 -7.68
C SER A 55 -3.50 -45.37 -7.46
N SER A 56 -4.60 -45.29 -8.21
CA SER A 56 -5.58 -44.22 -8.21
C SER A 56 -6.62 -44.40 -7.10
N SER A 57 -6.97 -43.30 -6.43
CA SER A 57 -8.32 -43.15 -5.88
C SER A 57 -8.69 -41.67 -5.83
N THR A 58 -9.80 -41.35 -6.49
CA THR A 58 -10.42 -40.03 -6.58
C THR A 58 -11.16 -39.68 -5.29
N ARG A 59 -10.99 -38.44 -4.82
CA ARG A 59 -12.02 -37.73 -4.04
C ARG A 59 -11.78 -36.20 -4.10
N ASN A 60 -12.73 -35.50 -4.71
CA ASN A 60 -12.89 -34.05 -4.66
C ASN A 60 -13.22 -33.59 -3.24
N ASN A 61 -12.67 -32.46 -2.80
CA ASN A 61 -13.43 -31.30 -2.32
C ASN A 61 -12.52 -30.09 -2.01
N ASN A 62 -13.05 -28.93 -2.35
CA ASN A 62 -12.47 -27.59 -2.28
C ASN A 62 -11.79 -27.22 -0.95
N ALA A 63 -10.54 -26.74 -1.05
CA ALA A 63 -9.95 -25.71 -0.21
C ALA A 63 -8.79 -25.09 -1.01
N ILE A 64 -8.87 -23.79 -1.30
CA ILE A 64 -7.79 -23.03 -1.94
C ILE A 64 -6.68 -22.93 -0.89
N ALA A 65 -5.58 -23.63 -1.12
CA ALA A 65 -4.38 -23.59 -0.30
C ALA A 65 -3.27 -23.01 -1.17
N THR A 66 -2.89 -21.77 -0.88
CA THR A 66 -1.70 -21.10 -1.40
C THR A 66 -0.48 -21.94 -1.02
N ALA A 67 0.29 -22.37 -2.02
CA ALA A 67 1.46 -23.20 -1.84
C ALA A 67 2.67 -22.36 -1.37
N HIS A 68 2.74 -22.09 -0.06
CA HIS A 68 3.99 -21.93 0.68
C HIS A 68 3.83 -22.65 2.04
N THR A 69 4.31 -23.89 2.07
CA THR A 69 4.64 -24.75 3.23
C THR A 69 3.64 -24.83 4.40
N ASN A 70 2.87 -25.92 4.41
CA ASN A 70 2.39 -26.58 5.63
C ASN A 70 3.58 -26.97 6.54
N GLU A 71 4.12 -26.05 7.35
CA GLU A 71 5.24 -26.34 8.26
C GLU A 71 5.13 -25.70 9.65
N ASP A 72 3.99 -25.14 10.04
CA ASP A 72 3.82 -24.77 11.44
C ASP A 72 3.61 -26.01 12.31
N SER A 73 4.28 -26.05 13.46
CA SER A 73 4.11 -27.13 14.43
C SER A 73 4.09 -26.57 15.83
N CYS A 74 3.04 -26.87 16.58
CA CYS A 74 2.75 -26.23 17.85
C CYS A 74 2.61 -27.29 18.95
N ASP A 75 3.49 -27.21 19.95
CA ASP A 75 3.34 -27.98 21.19
C ASP A 75 2.51 -27.20 22.24
N THR A 76 2.40 -25.88 22.05
CA THR A 76 1.59 -24.94 22.83
C THR A 76 0.83 -24.02 21.88
N THR A 77 -0.42 -23.71 22.23
CA THR A 77 -1.27 -22.76 21.50
C THR A 77 -1.70 -21.64 22.42
N PHE A 78 -1.56 -20.40 21.97
CA PHE A 78 -1.90 -19.19 22.73
C PHE A 78 -3.32 -18.74 22.42
N THR A 79 -4.10 -18.37 23.44
CA THR A 79 -5.34 -17.61 23.26
C THR A 79 -5.00 -16.13 23.33
N VAL A 80 -5.18 -15.43 22.21
CA VAL A 80 -4.81 -14.02 22.08
C VAL A 80 -6.05 -13.20 21.84
N VAL A 81 -6.20 -12.11 22.59
CA VAL A 81 -7.29 -11.15 22.37
C VAL A 81 -6.69 -9.78 22.08
N ALA A 82 -7.01 -9.24 20.92
CA ALA A 82 -6.63 -7.89 20.51
C ALA A 82 -7.85 -6.96 20.58
N SER A 83 -7.67 -5.72 21.01
CA SER A 83 -8.76 -4.73 21.01
C SER A 83 -9.21 -4.40 19.58
N VAL A 84 -8.26 -4.19 18.66
CA VAL A 84 -8.51 -3.90 17.24
C VAL A 84 -7.88 -4.94 16.31
N ASN A 85 -8.43 -5.09 15.11
CA ASN A 85 -8.05 -6.15 14.18
C ASN A 85 -6.65 -6.00 13.55
N GLN A 86 -6.07 -4.82 13.51
CA GLN A 86 -4.68 -4.60 13.10
C GLN A 86 -3.71 -5.34 14.01
N TRP A 87 -3.89 -5.16 15.33
CA TRP A 87 -3.07 -5.83 16.33
C TRP A 87 -3.33 -7.33 16.35
N GLY A 88 -4.58 -7.74 16.13
CA GLY A 88 -4.91 -9.15 15.96
C GLY A 88 -4.25 -9.77 14.72
N SER A 89 -4.22 -9.05 13.59
CA SER A 89 -3.53 -9.48 12.36
C SER A 89 -2.03 -9.65 12.60
N LEU A 90 -1.38 -8.66 13.24
CA LEU A 90 0.04 -8.76 13.62
C LEU A 90 0.29 -9.95 14.55
N ALA A 91 -0.53 -10.11 15.58
CA ALA A 91 -0.42 -11.21 16.52
C ALA A 91 -0.60 -12.59 15.86
N GLN A 92 -1.51 -12.69 14.88
CA GLN A 92 -1.76 -13.91 14.11
C GLN A 92 -0.59 -14.22 13.16
N GLN A 93 -0.04 -13.18 12.51
CA GLN A 93 1.12 -13.30 11.62
C GLN A 93 2.34 -13.83 12.39
N LEU A 94 2.63 -13.28 13.56
CA LEU A 94 3.77 -13.69 14.39
C LEU A 94 3.59 -15.07 15.05
N GLY A 95 2.36 -15.42 15.40
CA GLY A 95 2.05 -16.68 16.08
C GLY A 95 1.82 -17.86 15.14
N GLY A 96 1.54 -17.61 13.86
CA GLY A 96 1.11 -18.62 12.91
C GLY A 96 -0.06 -19.45 13.44
N SER A 97 -0.10 -20.74 13.12
CA SER A 97 -1.13 -21.64 13.66
C SER A 97 -1.03 -21.89 15.18
N CYS A 98 0.02 -21.40 15.84
CA CYS A 98 0.18 -21.51 17.30
C CYS A 98 -0.56 -20.41 18.07
N ALA A 99 -1.06 -19.37 17.40
CA ALA A 99 -1.91 -18.36 18.03
C ALA A 99 -3.36 -18.50 17.56
N LYS A 100 -4.29 -18.56 18.52
CA LYS A 100 -5.72 -18.43 18.30
C LYS A 100 -6.15 -17.01 18.66
N VAL A 101 -6.19 -16.15 17.65
CA VAL A 101 -6.44 -14.72 17.83
C VAL A 101 -7.93 -14.38 17.73
N THR A 102 -8.39 -13.49 18.59
CA THR A 102 -9.71 -12.85 18.50
C THR A 102 -9.54 -11.34 18.59
N SER A 103 -10.03 -10.62 17.57
CA SER A 103 -10.08 -9.16 17.57
C SER A 103 -11.48 -8.69 17.94
N LEU A 104 -11.60 -7.75 18.89
CA LEU A 104 -12.89 -7.29 19.39
C LEU A 104 -13.55 -6.29 18.44
N ILE A 105 -12.81 -5.27 18.00
CA ILE A 105 -13.22 -4.33 16.94
C ILE A 105 -12.59 -4.82 15.63
N ASN A 106 -13.41 -5.25 14.67
CA ASN A 106 -12.92 -5.99 13.50
C ASN A 106 -13.60 -5.70 12.16
N THR A 107 -14.43 -4.66 12.08
CA THR A 107 -15.16 -4.30 10.86
C THR A 107 -14.93 -2.85 10.51
N THR A 108 -14.92 -2.55 9.21
CA THR A 108 -14.88 -1.18 8.67
C THR A 108 -16.29 -0.63 8.38
N SER A 109 -17.35 -1.32 8.80
CA SER A 109 -18.75 -0.94 8.49
C SER A 109 -19.41 -0.02 9.51
N ALA A 110 -18.77 0.19 10.66
CA ALA A 110 -19.26 1.03 11.75
C ALA A 110 -18.17 2.00 12.19
N ASP A 111 -18.59 3.10 12.82
CA ASP A 111 -17.70 4.00 13.55
C ASP A 111 -17.09 3.22 14.74
N PRO A 112 -15.75 3.16 14.88
CA PRO A 112 -15.13 2.52 16.02
C PRO A 112 -15.29 3.26 17.35
N HIS A 113 -15.54 4.57 17.35
CA HIS A 113 -15.70 5.39 18.56
C HIS A 113 -17.04 5.12 19.27
N ASP A 114 -18.03 4.62 18.52
CA ASP A 114 -19.31 4.11 19.04
C ASP A 114 -19.20 2.72 19.71
N TYR A 115 -18.02 2.10 19.73
CA TYR A 115 -17.88 0.75 20.26
C TYR A 115 -18.05 0.68 21.78
N GLU A 116 -19.10 -0.02 22.21
CA GLU A 116 -19.28 -0.42 23.60
C GLU A 116 -18.97 -1.91 23.81
N ALA A 117 -17.97 -2.19 24.64
CA ALA A 117 -17.60 -3.56 24.97
C ALA A 117 -18.70 -4.33 25.69
N THR A 118 -19.07 -5.50 25.15
CA THR A 118 -20.05 -6.37 25.81
C THR A 118 -19.43 -7.12 26.98
N ALA A 119 -20.27 -7.64 27.89
CA ALA A 119 -19.79 -8.53 28.97
C ALA A 119 -19.06 -9.78 28.41
N ALA A 120 -19.42 -10.24 27.21
CA ALA A 120 -18.73 -11.34 26.56
C ALA A 120 -17.32 -10.94 26.08
N ASP A 121 -17.13 -9.71 25.63
CA ASP A 121 -15.83 -9.20 25.19
C ASP A 121 -14.87 -9.02 26.35
N LEU A 122 -15.35 -8.41 27.46
CA LEU A 122 -14.58 -8.30 28.70
C LEU A 122 -14.19 -9.69 29.25
N ALA A 123 -15.09 -10.68 29.13
CA ALA A 123 -14.79 -12.05 29.55
C ALA A 123 -13.79 -12.78 28.64
N LYS A 124 -13.68 -12.41 27.35
CA LYS A 124 -12.62 -12.92 26.46
C LYS A 124 -11.27 -12.31 26.89
N LEU A 125 -11.23 -11.00 27.09
CA LEU A 125 -10.04 -10.28 27.56
C LEU A 125 -9.49 -10.88 28.84
N ALA A 126 -10.33 -11.08 29.86
CA ALA A 126 -9.91 -11.63 31.17
C ALA A 126 -9.43 -13.09 31.13
N LYS A 127 -9.66 -13.82 30.04
CA LYS A 127 -9.30 -15.25 29.88
C LYS A 127 -8.16 -15.48 28.89
N ALA A 128 -7.70 -14.44 28.19
CA ALA A 128 -6.63 -14.57 27.20
C ALA A 128 -5.27 -14.81 27.88
N ASP A 129 -4.40 -15.54 27.22
CA ASP A 129 -3.00 -15.70 27.64
C ASP A 129 -2.22 -14.41 27.30
N VAL A 130 -2.51 -13.84 26.13
CA VAL A 130 -1.94 -12.58 25.64
C VAL A 130 -3.06 -11.61 25.29
N VAL A 131 -2.98 -10.39 25.79
CA VAL A 131 -3.88 -9.28 25.48
C VAL A 131 -3.08 -8.19 24.77
N VAL A 132 -3.56 -7.73 23.61
CA VAL A 132 -2.95 -6.63 22.86
C VAL A 132 -3.94 -5.46 22.80
N LEU A 133 -3.59 -4.38 23.49
CA LEU A 133 -4.34 -3.13 23.55
C LEU A 133 -3.64 -2.07 22.71
N ASN A 134 -4.44 -1.21 22.09
CA ASN A 134 -3.99 -0.02 21.41
C ASN A 134 -3.43 1.02 22.40
N GLY A 135 -4.13 1.25 23.50
CA GLY A 135 -3.81 2.33 24.42
C GLY A 135 -4.10 3.71 23.84
N ALA A 136 -3.40 4.72 24.37
CA ALA A 136 -3.57 6.13 24.00
C ALA A 136 -5.03 6.65 24.14
N GLY A 137 -5.84 5.99 24.97
CA GLY A 137 -7.25 6.34 25.19
C GLY A 137 -8.24 5.69 24.23
N TYR A 138 -7.79 4.93 23.22
CA TYR A 138 -8.67 4.32 22.21
C TYR A 138 -9.57 3.22 22.78
N ASP A 139 -8.99 2.35 23.61
CA ASP A 139 -9.65 1.16 24.15
C ASP A 139 -9.78 1.21 25.67
N GLY A 140 -10.05 2.39 26.23
CA GLY A 140 -10.25 2.60 27.67
C GLY A 140 -11.37 1.73 28.28
N TRP A 141 -12.33 1.28 27.46
CA TRP A 141 -13.34 0.31 27.89
C TRP A 141 -12.75 -1.04 28.35
N ALA A 142 -11.54 -1.39 27.89
CA ALA A 142 -10.88 -2.65 28.23
C ALA A 142 -10.47 -2.72 29.71
N GLU A 143 -10.32 -1.58 30.39
CA GLU A 143 -10.01 -1.53 31.83
C GLU A 143 -11.07 -2.25 32.69
N LYS A 144 -12.33 -2.26 32.21
CA LYS A 144 -13.44 -2.96 32.87
C LYS A 144 -13.23 -4.48 32.94
N ALA A 145 -12.32 -5.04 32.14
CA ALA A 145 -12.00 -6.47 32.16
C ALA A 145 -11.14 -6.88 33.38
N GLN A 146 -10.59 -5.93 34.14
CA GLN A 146 -9.74 -6.18 35.32
C GLN A 146 -8.58 -7.15 35.01
N LEU A 147 -7.82 -6.84 33.97
CA LEU A 147 -6.69 -7.66 33.53
C LEU A 147 -5.65 -7.84 34.65
N ASP A 148 -5.00 -9.01 34.67
CA ASP A 148 -4.04 -9.39 35.72
C ASP A 148 -2.70 -9.82 35.10
N GLU A 149 -1.68 -8.96 35.20
CA GLU A 149 -0.33 -9.22 34.68
C GLU A 149 0.33 -10.49 35.26
N LYS A 150 -0.16 -11.02 36.39
CA LYS A 150 0.34 -12.29 36.94
C LYS A 150 -0.22 -13.51 36.22
N LYS A 151 -1.30 -13.34 35.48
CA LYS A 151 -2.00 -14.40 34.74
C LYS A 151 -1.89 -14.25 33.23
N GLN A 152 -1.60 -13.04 32.75
CA GLN A 152 -1.70 -12.68 31.34
C GLN A 152 -0.49 -11.83 30.93
N ARG A 153 -0.08 -11.93 29.67
CA ARG A 153 0.81 -10.96 29.04
C ARG A 153 -0.03 -9.83 28.47
N ILE A 154 0.12 -8.62 29.02
CA ILE A 154 -0.61 -7.45 28.56
C ILE A 154 0.36 -6.57 27.78
N ILE A 155 0.02 -6.28 26.54
CA ILE A 155 0.79 -5.43 25.64
C ILE A 155 -0.08 -4.22 25.34
N ASN A 156 0.28 -3.05 25.89
CA ASN A 156 -0.36 -1.78 25.58
C ASN A 156 0.56 -0.96 24.69
N VAL A 157 0.19 -0.79 23.42
CA VAL A 157 1.06 -0.13 22.43
C VAL A 157 1.26 1.36 22.75
N GLY A 158 0.24 2.05 23.26
CA GLY A 158 0.36 3.42 23.76
C GLY A 158 1.43 3.55 24.85
N ASP A 159 1.45 2.62 25.82
CA ASP A 159 2.45 2.60 26.90
C ASP A 159 3.87 2.32 26.36
N LEU A 160 4.01 1.41 25.39
CA LEU A 160 5.29 1.14 24.70
C LEU A 160 5.84 2.38 23.97
N MET A 161 4.93 3.27 23.56
CA MET A 161 5.25 4.54 22.92
C MET A 161 5.39 5.70 23.91
N GLY A 162 5.17 5.47 25.21
CA GLY A 162 5.19 6.51 26.24
C GLY A 162 4.05 7.53 26.09
N ILE A 163 2.97 7.13 25.43
CA ILE A 163 1.80 7.97 25.17
C ILE A 163 0.83 7.79 26.33
N THR A 164 0.86 8.74 27.27
CA THR A 164 -0.17 8.82 28.30
C THR A 164 -1.41 9.45 27.69
N ALA A 165 -2.57 8.80 27.86
CA ALA A 165 -3.84 9.50 27.67
C ALA A 165 -3.84 10.70 28.63
N THR A 166 -3.88 11.91 28.08
CA THR A 166 -4.14 13.09 28.92
C THR A 166 -5.56 12.93 29.42
N GLU A 167 -5.74 12.62 30.69
CA GLU A 167 -7.03 12.84 31.33
C GLU A 167 -7.37 14.31 31.13
N GLU A 168 -8.47 14.60 30.46
CA GLU A 168 -9.09 15.90 30.59
C GLU A 168 -9.28 16.13 32.09
N HIS A 169 -8.66 17.18 32.61
CA HIS A 169 -8.93 17.64 33.95
C HIS A 169 -10.45 17.78 34.09
N SER A 170 -11.03 16.95 34.96
CA SER A 170 -12.37 17.15 35.48
C SER A 170 -12.46 18.59 35.98
N HIS A 171 -13.08 19.45 35.18
CA HIS A 171 -13.55 20.73 35.65
C HIS A 171 -14.67 20.40 36.63
N GLU A 172 -14.39 20.53 37.94
CA GLU A 172 -15.42 20.66 38.96
C GLU A 172 -16.34 21.82 38.55
N HIS A 173 -17.48 21.50 37.95
CA HIS A 173 -18.59 22.42 37.78
C HIS A 173 -19.86 21.82 38.37
N GLU A 174 -20.43 22.63 39.25
CA GLU A 174 -21.65 22.41 40.02
C GLU A 174 -22.85 22.02 39.14
N GLU A 175 -23.79 21.34 39.77
CA GLU A 175 -24.98 20.71 39.19
C GLU A 175 -25.82 21.62 38.27
N GLY A 176 -26.22 21.09 37.10
CA GLY A 176 -27.24 21.69 36.25
C GLY A 176 -27.40 21.08 34.86
N GLU A 177 -28.38 20.19 34.74
CA GLU A 177 -29.15 19.80 33.54
C GLU A 177 -28.50 19.01 32.37
N GLU A 178 -29.14 17.86 32.07
CA GLU A 178 -29.20 17.08 30.82
C GLU A 178 -28.19 17.46 29.71
N GLY A 179 -27.11 16.69 29.60
CA GLY A 179 -26.09 16.86 28.56
C GLY A 179 -25.56 15.52 28.05
N HIS A 180 -25.55 15.36 26.73
CA HIS A 180 -25.06 14.19 26.01
C HIS A 180 -23.60 13.88 26.38
N HIS A 181 -23.31 12.66 26.80
CA HIS A 181 -21.96 12.19 27.08
C HIS A 181 -21.22 11.92 25.77
N HIS A 182 -20.48 12.92 25.28
CA HIS A 182 -19.47 12.71 24.24
C HIS A 182 -18.14 12.38 24.92
N HIS A 183 -17.56 11.24 24.59
CA HIS A 183 -16.22 10.87 25.03
C HIS A 183 -15.21 11.65 24.18
N HIS A 184 -14.76 12.80 24.65
CA HIS A 184 -13.66 13.50 24.00
C HIS A 184 -12.38 12.65 24.11
N HIS A 185 -11.85 12.19 22.97
CA HIS A 185 -10.48 11.76 22.91
C HIS A 185 -9.61 12.96 23.30
N GLY A 186 -8.74 12.79 24.31
CA GLY A 186 -7.81 13.84 24.72
C GLY A 186 -6.96 14.34 23.53
N SER A 187 -6.14 15.37 23.74
CA SER A 187 -5.31 16.03 22.71
C SER A 187 -4.31 15.14 21.93
N THR A 188 -4.34 13.83 22.14
CA THR A 188 -3.37 12.85 21.68
C THR A 188 -4.02 11.96 20.60
N ASN A 189 -3.42 11.93 19.41
CA ASN A 189 -3.88 11.07 18.31
C ASN A 189 -3.72 9.57 18.68
N PRO A 190 -4.83 8.80 18.80
CA PRO A 190 -4.81 7.43 19.28
C PRO A 190 -4.45 6.37 18.23
N HIS A 191 -4.34 6.74 16.95
CA HIS A 191 -4.21 5.81 15.81
C HIS A 191 -2.76 5.26 15.65
N VAL A 192 -2.20 4.75 16.74
CA VAL A 192 -0.78 4.37 16.85
C VAL A 192 -0.40 3.19 15.95
N TRP A 193 -1.34 2.41 15.43
CA TRP A 193 -1.05 1.37 14.43
C TRP A 193 -0.56 1.93 13.08
N PHE A 194 -0.78 3.21 12.80
CA PHE A 194 -0.16 3.88 11.65
C PHE A 194 1.27 4.36 11.92
N ASN A 195 1.77 4.27 13.16
CA ASN A 195 3.15 4.61 13.47
C ASN A 195 4.07 3.38 13.26
N PRO A 196 5.00 3.41 12.29
CA PRO A 196 5.87 2.26 12.02
C PRO A 196 6.78 1.86 13.20
N GLU A 197 7.13 2.79 14.08
CA GLU A 197 7.88 2.47 15.31
C GLU A 197 6.99 1.72 16.32
N ALA A 198 5.73 2.15 16.47
CA ALA A 198 4.78 1.47 17.35
C ALA A 198 4.49 0.04 16.87
N VAL A 199 4.37 -0.15 15.55
CA VAL A 199 4.19 -1.48 14.95
C VAL A 199 5.42 -2.37 15.21
N LEU A 200 6.63 -1.83 15.11
CA LEU A 200 7.85 -2.57 15.44
C LEU A 200 7.89 -2.99 16.92
N LYS A 201 7.65 -2.04 17.83
CA LYS A 201 7.63 -2.35 19.28
C LYS A 201 6.51 -3.32 19.65
N ALA A 202 5.35 -3.22 19.02
CA ALA A 202 4.26 -4.17 19.22
C ALA A 202 4.66 -5.57 18.74
N ALA A 203 5.31 -5.68 17.57
CA ALA A 203 5.78 -6.95 17.06
C ALA A 203 6.82 -7.61 17.98
N GLU A 204 7.79 -6.82 18.45
CA GLU A 204 8.80 -7.26 19.43
C GLU A 204 8.13 -7.73 20.73
N ALA A 205 7.22 -6.94 21.29
CA ALA A 205 6.53 -7.28 22.54
C ALA A 205 5.63 -8.53 22.41
N ILE A 206 4.95 -8.70 21.27
CA ILE A 206 4.14 -9.89 20.99
C ILE A 206 5.04 -11.12 20.85
N ASN A 207 6.14 -11.02 20.11
CA ASN A 207 7.10 -12.10 19.96
C ASN A 207 7.67 -12.51 21.34
N ASP A 208 8.08 -11.53 22.16
CA ASP A 208 8.60 -11.79 23.50
C ASP A 208 7.56 -12.47 24.39
N ALA A 209 6.29 -12.05 24.32
CA ALA A 209 5.20 -12.70 25.04
C ALA A 209 5.03 -14.17 24.61
N TYR A 210 5.01 -14.45 23.31
CA TYR A 210 4.93 -15.82 22.81
C TYR A 210 6.14 -16.68 23.19
N MET A 211 7.34 -16.12 23.13
CA MET A 211 8.58 -16.82 23.47
C MET A 211 8.68 -17.10 24.98
N ALA A 212 8.12 -16.23 25.83
CA ALA A 212 8.07 -16.44 27.27
C ALA A 212 7.09 -17.56 27.69
N GLU A 213 5.99 -17.72 26.94
CA GLU A 213 5.00 -18.77 27.18
C GLU A 213 5.36 -20.10 26.49
N ALA A 214 6.12 -20.05 25.39
CA ALA A 214 6.65 -21.25 24.75
C ALA A 214 7.74 -21.90 25.60
N SER A 215 7.72 -23.24 25.70
CA SER A 215 8.86 -23.94 26.30
C SER A 215 10.12 -23.75 25.44
N GLU A 216 11.28 -23.58 26.08
CA GLU A 216 12.56 -23.44 25.39
C GLU A 216 12.80 -24.64 24.45
N ASN A 217 13.24 -24.38 23.22
CA ASN A 217 13.44 -25.38 22.16
C ASN A 217 12.19 -26.16 21.72
N SER A 218 10.98 -25.69 22.07
CA SER A 218 9.72 -26.28 21.57
C SER A 218 9.49 -25.97 20.08
N LYS A 219 8.60 -26.74 19.45
CA LYS A 219 8.21 -26.47 18.07
C LYS A 219 7.46 -25.15 17.93
N THR A 220 6.72 -24.76 18.97
CA THR A 220 6.05 -23.45 19.04
C THR A 220 7.07 -22.32 18.99
N ALA A 221 8.14 -22.37 19.82
CA ALA A 221 9.18 -21.36 19.82
C ALA A 221 9.88 -21.25 18.45
N ALA A 222 10.18 -22.38 17.80
CA ALA A 222 10.77 -22.40 16.47
C ALA A 222 9.83 -21.80 15.39
N THR A 223 8.53 -22.09 15.48
CA THR A 223 7.50 -21.55 14.59
C THR A 223 7.38 -20.03 14.74
N VAL A 224 7.23 -19.54 15.98
CA VAL A 224 7.12 -18.10 16.27
C VAL A 224 8.36 -17.34 15.80
N GLN A 225 9.56 -17.86 16.09
CA GLN A 225 10.81 -17.22 15.67
C GLN A 225 10.95 -17.15 14.15
N ARG A 226 10.49 -18.16 13.41
CA ARG A 226 10.48 -18.13 11.94
C ARG A 226 9.56 -17.02 11.42
N HIS A 227 8.32 -16.97 11.89
CA HIS A 227 7.36 -15.92 11.52
C HIS A 227 7.87 -14.52 11.87
N PHE A 228 8.49 -14.35 13.04
CA PHE A 228 9.11 -13.07 13.43
C PHE A 228 10.28 -12.68 12.53
N ASN A 229 11.12 -13.64 12.08
CA ASN A 229 12.20 -13.36 11.14
C ASN A 229 11.66 -12.96 9.74
N GLU A 230 10.61 -13.63 9.27
CA GLU A 230 9.94 -13.29 8.01
C GLU A 230 9.33 -11.89 8.09
N TRP A 231 8.60 -11.59 9.18
CA TRP A 231 8.04 -10.27 9.43
C TRP A 231 9.10 -9.17 9.51
N ASN A 232 10.26 -9.42 10.14
CA ASN A 232 11.39 -8.48 10.15
C ASN A 232 11.95 -8.20 8.75
N GLY A 233 11.92 -9.20 7.86
CA GLY A 233 12.25 -9.03 6.44
C GLY A 233 11.27 -8.08 5.74
N GLU A 234 9.97 -8.31 5.92
CA GLU A 234 8.92 -7.40 5.39
C GLU A 234 9.08 -5.98 5.93
N TYR A 235 9.39 -5.82 7.22
CA TYR A 235 9.58 -4.53 7.85
C TYR A 235 10.82 -3.81 7.29
N ALA A 236 11.91 -4.53 7.06
CA ALA A 236 13.11 -3.98 6.42
C ALA A 236 12.81 -3.50 4.99
N ASP A 237 12.01 -4.24 4.22
CA ASP A 237 11.58 -3.83 2.88
C ASP A 237 10.68 -2.58 2.90
N PHE A 238 9.76 -2.48 3.86
CA PHE A 238 8.97 -1.26 4.11
C PHE A 238 9.88 -0.05 4.41
N VAL A 239 10.85 -0.20 5.31
CA VAL A 239 11.81 0.86 5.64
C VAL A 239 12.65 1.25 4.42
N ALA A 240 13.09 0.27 3.62
CA ALA A 240 13.83 0.52 2.39
C ALA A 240 13.02 1.30 1.35
N LEU A 241 11.72 0.97 1.19
CA LEU A 241 10.79 1.72 0.35
C LEU A 241 10.73 3.20 0.76
N VAL A 242 10.50 3.48 2.04
CA VAL A 242 10.40 4.85 2.56
C VAL A 242 11.72 5.61 2.39
N ASN A 243 12.85 4.97 2.73
CA ASN A 243 14.17 5.58 2.58
C ASN A 243 14.53 5.86 1.13
N LYS A 244 14.11 5.01 0.18
CA LYS A 244 14.27 5.28 -1.25
C LYS A 244 13.53 6.56 -1.66
N GLY A 245 12.30 6.75 -1.19
CA GLY A 245 11.53 7.98 -1.41
C GLY A 245 12.23 9.23 -0.85
N ARG A 246 12.66 9.17 0.41
CA ARG A 246 13.41 10.25 1.06
C ARG A 246 14.72 10.57 0.33
N ALA A 247 15.49 9.57 -0.06
CA ALA A 247 16.75 9.73 -0.79
C ALA A 247 16.54 10.35 -2.19
N ALA A 248 15.38 10.11 -2.81
CA ALA A 248 14.98 10.76 -4.05
C ALA A 248 14.44 12.18 -3.85
N GLY A 249 14.36 12.68 -2.61
CA GLY A 249 13.84 14.00 -2.29
C GLY A 249 12.34 14.14 -2.49
N VAL A 250 11.59 13.04 -2.41
CA VAL A 250 10.13 13.05 -2.51
C VAL A 250 9.56 13.78 -1.29
N THR A 251 8.76 14.81 -1.53
CA THR A 251 7.99 15.52 -0.51
C THR A 251 6.57 15.64 -1.01
N ARG A 252 5.60 15.37 -0.13
CA ARG A 252 4.18 15.38 -0.44
C ARG A 252 3.45 16.25 0.54
N ASN A 253 2.60 17.13 0.03
CA ASN A 253 1.75 17.95 0.87
C ASN A 253 0.35 17.35 0.89
N TYR A 254 -0.23 17.18 2.07
CA TYR A 254 -1.55 16.59 2.20
C TYR A 254 -2.48 17.43 3.07
N VAL A 255 -3.77 17.26 2.84
CA VAL A 255 -4.84 17.63 3.78
C VAL A 255 -5.57 16.36 4.17
N ALA A 256 -6.13 16.29 5.37
CA ALA A 256 -6.90 15.14 5.81
C ALA A 256 -8.29 15.53 6.34
N THR A 257 -9.25 14.63 6.20
CA THR A 257 -10.55 14.76 6.88
C THR A 257 -10.40 14.56 8.39
N GLU A 258 -9.49 13.65 8.78
CA GLU A 258 -9.09 13.34 10.15
C GLU A 258 -7.61 12.97 10.20
N SER A 259 -7.01 13.03 11.39
CA SER A 259 -5.58 12.76 11.59
C SER A 259 -5.18 11.28 11.62
N ILE A 260 -6.03 10.35 11.18
CA ILE A 260 -5.86 8.91 11.41
C ILE A 260 -4.51 8.35 10.96
N ILE A 261 -4.00 8.75 9.78
CA ILE A 261 -2.74 8.22 9.23
C ILE A 261 -1.56 9.19 9.39
N SER A 262 -1.69 10.24 10.21
CA SER A 262 -0.67 11.30 10.29
C SER A 262 0.69 10.76 10.72
N TYR A 263 0.75 9.74 11.60
CA TYR A 263 2.01 9.09 11.99
C TYR A 263 2.74 8.45 10.80
N LEU A 264 2.01 7.78 9.90
CA LEU A 264 2.62 7.18 8.71
C LEU A 264 3.09 8.26 7.74
N LEU A 265 2.29 9.31 7.55
CA LEU A 265 2.60 10.41 6.65
C LEU A 265 3.80 11.24 7.15
N ASP A 266 3.90 11.49 8.44
CA ASP A 266 5.10 12.07 9.07
C ASP A 266 6.32 11.15 8.89
N TYR A 267 6.16 9.85 9.11
CA TYR A 267 7.23 8.89 8.88
C TYR A 267 7.71 8.92 7.42
N ILE A 268 6.85 9.00 6.41
CA ILE A 268 7.34 9.11 5.02
C ILE A 268 7.95 10.48 4.67
N GLY A 269 7.77 11.49 5.52
CA GLY A 269 8.22 12.87 5.30
C GLY A 269 7.23 13.74 4.51
N ALA A 270 5.94 13.39 4.54
CA ALA A 270 4.88 14.23 4.01
C ALA A 270 4.58 15.38 4.99
N VAL A 271 4.04 16.48 4.46
CA VAL A 271 3.75 17.71 5.20
C VAL A 271 2.24 17.89 5.30
N ASP A 272 1.74 17.95 6.53
CA ASP A 272 0.33 18.26 6.80
C ASP A 272 0.06 19.74 6.53
N LYS A 273 -0.94 20.01 5.69
CA LYS A 273 -1.45 21.34 5.36
C LYS A 273 -2.87 21.56 5.92
N THR A 274 -3.42 20.61 6.66
CA THR A 274 -4.73 20.71 7.28
C THR A 274 -4.72 21.86 8.29
N PRO A 275 -5.68 22.80 8.23
CA PRO A 275 -5.79 23.84 9.25
C PRO A 275 -5.97 23.21 10.64
N GLU A 276 -5.14 23.61 11.60
CA GLU A 276 -5.18 23.06 12.97
C GLU A 276 -6.57 23.20 13.62
N THR A 277 -7.27 24.31 13.37
CA THR A 277 -8.66 24.52 13.83
C THR A 277 -9.64 23.51 13.23
N TYR A 278 -9.45 23.12 11.97
CA TYR A 278 -10.23 22.07 11.32
C TYR A 278 -9.89 20.70 11.91
N THR A 279 -8.60 20.37 12.04
CA THR A 279 -8.15 19.10 12.65
C THR A 279 -8.69 18.93 14.06
N ASN A 280 -8.62 19.96 14.90
CA ASN A 280 -9.13 19.92 16.26
C ASN A 280 -10.64 19.74 16.30
N ALA A 281 -11.39 20.42 15.43
CA ALA A 281 -12.83 20.22 15.34
C ALA A 281 -13.17 18.77 14.96
N MET A 282 -12.52 18.22 13.94
CA MET A 282 -12.84 16.86 13.46
C MET A 282 -12.40 15.77 14.43
N ASN A 283 -11.22 15.87 15.03
CA ASN A 283 -10.76 14.91 16.04
C ASN A 283 -11.59 14.97 17.35
N SER A 284 -12.36 16.03 17.59
CA SER A 284 -13.26 16.16 18.74
C SER A 284 -14.73 15.96 18.38
N GLU A 285 -15.02 15.41 17.19
CA GLU A 285 -16.38 15.21 16.66
C GLU A 285 -17.23 16.50 16.61
N ALA A 286 -16.56 17.66 16.59
CA ALA A 286 -17.18 18.97 16.61
C ALA A 286 -17.33 19.52 15.18
N GLU A 287 -18.26 20.47 15.00
CA GLU A 287 -18.39 21.15 13.72
C GLU A 287 -17.30 22.23 13.55
N PRO A 288 -16.53 22.21 12.44
CA PRO A 288 -15.63 23.32 12.13
C PRO A 288 -16.43 24.58 11.78
N SER A 289 -15.85 25.76 12.02
CA SER A 289 -16.49 26.99 11.59
C SER A 289 -16.60 27.05 10.06
N ALA A 290 -17.57 27.81 9.54
CA ALA A 290 -17.72 27.99 8.09
C ALA A 290 -16.46 28.60 7.43
N ALA A 291 -15.72 29.43 8.17
CA ALA A 291 -14.46 30.00 7.70
C ALA A 291 -13.34 28.95 7.66
N ASP A 292 -13.23 28.10 8.68
CA ASP A 292 -12.25 27.01 8.72
C ASP A 292 -12.49 25.98 7.62
N LEU A 293 -13.75 25.58 7.43
CA LEU A 293 -14.14 24.68 6.35
C LEU A 293 -13.77 25.26 4.98
N LYS A 294 -14.09 26.54 4.74
CA LYS A 294 -13.76 27.19 3.48
C LYS A 294 -12.24 27.24 3.27
N ASN A 295 -11.48 27.59 4.32
CA ASN A 295 -10.02 27.62 4.26
C ASN A 295 -9.45 26.23 3.94
N ALA A 296 -9.95 25.17 4.59
CA ALA A 296 -9.53 23.79 4.30
C ALA A 296 -9.82 23.42 2.84
N MET A 297 -11.01 23.74 2.32
CA MET A 297 -11.36 23.49 0.91
C MET A 297 -10.47 24.27 -0.07
N ASP A 298 -10.16 25.53 0.22
CA ASP A 298 -9.26 26.36 -0.60
C ASP A 298 -7.84 25.78 -0.62
N ILE A 299 -7.35 25.27 0.52
CA ILE A 299 -6.03 24.63 0.63
C ILE A 299 -6.01 23.32 -0.18
N VAL A 300 -7.03 22.46 -0.03
CA VAL A 300 -7.18 21.23 -0.83
C VAL A 300 -7.12 21.52 -2.33
N ALA A 301 -7.78 22.59 -2.77
CA ALA A 301 -7.81 22.98 -4.18
C ALA A 301 -6.50 23.64 -4.69
N SER A 302 -5.59 24.03 -3.79
CA SER A 302 -4.38 24.77 -4.15
C SER A 302 -3.32 23.89 -4.82
N ASP A 303 -2.41 24.50 -5.59
CA ASP A 303 -1.26 23.81 -6.20
C ASP A 303 -0.24 23.29 -5.16
N ASP A 304 -0.32 23.75 -3.91
CA ASP A 304 0.56 23.33 -2.82
C ASP A 304 0.11 22.04 -2.12
N VAL A 305 -1.00 21.41 -2.56
CA VAL A 305 -1.48 20.13 -2.01
C VAL A 305 -1.47 19.04 -3.08
N ASP A 306 -0.95 17.88 -2.73
CA ASP A 306 -0.91 16.71 -3.61
C ASP A 306 -2.04 15.72 -3.34
N ILE A 307 -2.37 15.55 -2.06
CA ILE A 307 -3.16 14.44 -1.55
C ILE A 307 -4.25 14.95 -0.61
N LEU A 308 -5.46 14.44 -0.78
CA LEU A 308 -6.47 14.42 0.28
C LEU A 308 -6.50 13.02 0.91
N VAL A 309 -6.40 12.97 2.23
CA VAL A 309 -6.64 11.76 3.02
C VAL A 309 -8.08 11.77 3.49
N VAL A 310 -8.78 10.66 3.32
CA VAL A 310 -10.17 10.50 3.76
C VAL A 310 -10.32 9.26 4.64
N ASN A 311 -11.10 9.39 5.72
CA ASN A 311 -11.63 8.25 6.48
C ASN A 311 -13.03 7.93 5.96
N PRO A 312 -13.24 6.81 5.23
CA PRO A 312 -14.55 6.48 4.69
C PRO A 312 -15.57 6.07 5.77
N GLN A 313 -15.13 5.70 6.97
CA GLN A 313 -16.01 5.37 8.10
C GLN A 313 -16.67 6.66 8.62
N GLU A 314 -15.93 7.77 8.63
CA GLU A 314 -16.36 9.07 9.14
C GLU A 314 -16.59 10.12 8.05
N MET A 315 -17.42 9.79 7.06
CA MET A 315 -17.75 10.69 5.95
C MET A 315 -18.93 11.64 6.26
N GLY A 316 -18.77 12.45 7.30
CA GLY A 316 -19.66 13.56 7.64
C GLY A 316 -19.80 14.60 6.52
N SER A 317 -20.71 15.57 6.69
CA SER A 317 -21.01 16.57 5.65
C SER A 317 -19.80 17.46 5.27
N PHE A 318 -18.89 17.68 6.22
CA PHE A 318 -17.66 18.47 6.03
C PHE A 318 -16.58 17.68 5.28
N ALA A 319 -16.31 16.44 5.70
CA ALA A 319 -15.41 15.52 5.00
C ALA A 319 -15.80 15.32 3.53
N LYS A 320 -17.10 15.17 3.25
CA LYS A 320 -17.64 15.10 1.88
C LYS A 320 -17.31 16.33 1.03
N LYS A 321 -17.36 17.54 1.59
CA LYS A 321 -17.02 18.78 0.88
C LYS A 321 -15.53 18.87 0.55
N LEU A 322 -14.66 18.43 1.46
CA LEU A 322 -13.22 18.33 1.18
C LEU A 322 -12.96 17.33 0.05
N ASN A 323 -13.62 16.16 0.09
CA ASN A 323 -13.55 15.15 -0.96
C ASN A 323 -14.01 15.69 -2.34
N GLU A 324 -15.13 16.42 -2.38
CA GLU A 324 -15.61 17.07 -3.61
C GLU A 324 -14.62 18.12 -4.14
N ALA A 325 -14.00 18.90 -3.25
CA ALA A 325 -12.98 19.88 -3.60
C ALA A 325 -11.72 19.22 -4.20
N ALA A 326 -11.27 18.10 -3.61
CA ALA A 326 -10.14 17.31 -4.09
C ALA A 326 -10.43 16.72 -5.48
N LEU A 327 -11.59 16.08 -5.67
CA LEU A 327 -12.01 15.53 -6.96
C LEU A 327 -12.08 16.61 -8.04
N SER A 328 -12.67 17.77 -7.72
CA SER A 328 -12.81 18.88 -8.67
C SER A 328 -11.47 19.53 -9.04
N SER A 329 -10.45 19.35 -8.21
CA SER A 329 -9.10 19.92 -8.38
C SER A 329 -8.05 18.87 -8.78
N ASN A 330 -8.51 17.69 -9.23
CA ASN A 330 -7.65 16.56 -9.66
C ASN A 330 -6.62 16.11 -8.61
N LYS A 331 -6.91 16.26 -7.32
CA LYS A 331 -6.02 15.79 -6.26
C LYS A 331 -6.09 14.28 -6.12
N THR A 332 -4.99 13.70 -5.68
CA THR A 332 -4.97 12.27 -5.34
C THR A 332 -5.72 12.07 -4.04
N ILE A 333 -6.58 11.05 -3.97
CA ILE A 333 -7.30 10.72 -2.75
C ILE A 333 -6.75 9.40 -2.22
N ILE A 334 -6.31 9.41 -0.96
CA ILE A 334 -5.95 8.22 -0.21
C ILE A 334 -7.07 7.95 0.79
N SER A 335 -7.72 6.81 0.64
CA SER A 335 -8.75 6.34 1.57
C SER A 335 -8.12 5.38 2.57
N ALA A 336 -8.27 5.66 3.86
CA ALA A 336 -7.79 4.82 4.94
C ALA A 336 -8.88 4.70 6.00
N THR A 337 -9.14 3.48 6.44
CA THR A 337 -10.06 3.16 7.53
C THR A 337 -9.34 3.16 8.87
N GLU A 338 -10.09 3.14 9.97
CA GLU A 338 -9.56 2.91 11.30
C GLU A 338 -9.46 1.43 11.66
N GLN A 339 -10.14 0.55 10.93
CA GLN A 339 -10.00 -0.91 11.03
C GLN A 339 -9.25 -1.45 9.81
N LEU A 340 -8.48 -2.54 9.96
CA LEU A 340 -7.83 -3.22 8.84
C LEU A 340 -8.92 -3.65 7.84
N PRO A 341 -8.88 -3.20 6.58
CA PRO A 341 -9.87 -3.58 5.57
C PRO A 341 -9.86 -5.06 5.24
N GLU A 342 -11.00 -5.63 4.85
CA GLU A 342 -11.13 -7.04 4.48
C GLU A 342 -10.27 -7.45 3.27
N ASN A 343 -9.94 -6.51 2.39
CA ASN A 343 -9.07 -6.74 1.24
C ASN A 343 -7.57 -6.65 1.59
N GLN A 344 -7.22 -6.41 2.85
CA GLN A 344 -5.84 -6.37 3.35
C GLN A 344 -5.59 -7.56 4.28
N SER A 345 -4.48 -8.27 4.06
CA SER A 345 -4.18 -9.49 4.83
C SER A 345 -3.32 -9.24 6.07
N THR A 346 -2.43 -8.25 6.02
CA THR A 346 -1.49 -7.93 7.11
C THR A 346 -1.47 -6.44 7.41
N LEU A 347 -1.24 -6.08 8.68
CA LEU A 347 -1.07 -4.68 9.10
C LEU A 347 0.07 -3.99 8.32
N LEU A 348 1.24 -4.61 8.26
CA LEU A 348 2.40 -4.03 7.57
C LEU A 348 2.18 -3.93 6.05
N GLY A 349 1.48 -4.89 5.44
CA GLY A 349 1.09 -4.82 4.04
C GLY A 349 0.19 -3.62 3.74
N TRP A 350 -0.76 -3.34 4.64
CA TRP A 350 -1.63 -2.17 4.53
C TRP A 350 -0.87 -0.84 4.69
N LEU A 351 0.04 -0.74 5.68
CA LEU A 351 0.90 0.45 5.81
C LEU A 351 1.80 0.64 4.58
N THR A 352 2.33 -0.46 4.04
CA THR A 352 3.14 -0.44 2.82
C THR A 352 2.34 0.06 1.63
N LEU A 353 1.08 -0.36 1.49
CA LEU A 353 0.19 0.11 0.43
C LEU A 353 -0.03 1.63 0.53
N ILE A 354 -0.39 2.13 1.71
CA ILE A 354 -0.60 3.58 1.93
C ILE A 354 0.69 4.36 1.66
N ALA A 355 1.84 3.86 2.11
CA ALA A 355 3.13 4.48 1.84
C ALA A 355 3.45 4.54 0.34
N LYS A 356 3.15 3.48 -0.43
CA LYS A 356 3.30 3.49 -1.90
C LYS A 356 2.37 4.51 -2.56
N GLN A 357 1.11 4.58 -2.13
CA GLN A 357 0.14 5.55 -2.63
C GLN A 357 0.58 7.00 -2.36
N ALA A 358 1.09 7.27 -1.15
CA ALA A 358 1.54 8.60 -0.78
C ALA A 358 2.85 8.99 -1.50
N LEU A 359 3.84 8.10 -1.54
CA LEU A 359 5.09 8.34 -2.27
C LEU A 359 4.83 8.57 -3.76
N ALA A 360 3.96 7.76 -4.38
CA ALA A 360 3.53 7.90 -5.77
C ALA A 360 4.69 7.99 -6.78
N THR A 361 5.74 7.18 -6.58
CA THR A 361 6.97 7.21 -7.40
C THR A 361 7.14 5.98 -8.29
N ASP A 362 6.11 5.15 -8.45
CA ASP A 362 6.21 3.86 -9.14
C ASP A 362 5.03 3.69 -10.09
N THR A 363 5.07 4.44 -11.19
CA THR A 363 4.03 4.43 -12.22
C THR A 363 3.84 3.03 -12.81
N MET A 364 4.93 2.26 -12.94
CA MET A 364 4.92 0.91 -13.50
C MET A 364 4.01 -0.03 -12.72
N ASN A 365 4.04 0.08 -11.39
CA ASN A 365 3.18 -0.69 -10.49
C ASN A 365 1.87 0.02 -10.12
N GLY A 366 1.59 1.18 -10.71
CA GLY A 366 0.32 1.88 -10.53
C GLY A 366 0.27 2.84 -9.33
N PHE A 367 1.41 3.35 -8.90
CA PHE A 367 1.53 4.32 -7.81
C PHE A 367 2.02 5.66 -8.36
N PHE A 368 1.07 6.55 -8.64
CA PHE A 368 1.27 7.87 -9.22
C PHE A 368 0.25 8.84 -8.63
N LEU A 369 0.43 10.15 -8.83
CA LEU A 369 -0.57 11.14 -8.44
C LEU A 369 -1.58 11.36 -9.57
N THR A 370 -2.84 11.64 -9.22
CA THR A 370 -3.93 11.93 -10.17
C THR A 370 -3.56 13.11 -11.08
N GLN A 371 -3.00 14.17 -10.50
CA GLN A 371 -2.57 15.38 -11.18
C GLN A 371 -1.37 15.18 -12.12
N ASP A 372 -0.65 14.05 -12.04
CA ASP A 372 0.46 13.73 -12.93
C ASP A 372 0.00 13.05 -14.24
N VAL A 373 -1.27 12.66 -14.33
CA VAL A 373 -1.83 12.01 -15.50
C VAL A 373 -2.11 13.03 -16.60
N ALA A 374 -1.60 12.78 -17.80
CA ALA A 374 -1.72 13.68 -18.95
C ALA A 374 -2.24 12.96 -20.19
N ASP A 375 -2.95 13.71 -21.04
CA ASP A 375 -3.43 13.23 -22.33
C ASP A 375 -2.30 12.68 -23.20
N ARG A 376 -2.61 11.64 -23.98
CA ARG A 376 -1.68 11.00 -24.92
C ARG A 376 -2.23 11.00 -26.34
N SER A 377 -1.36 10.65 -27.28
CA SER A 377 -1.74 10.50 -28.68
C SER A 377 -1.39 9.10 -29.19
N LEU A 378 -1.98 8.70 -30.32
CA LEU A 378 -1.71 7.39 -30.90
C LEU A 378 -0.25 7.22 -31.34
N ALA A 379 0.47 8.33 -31.55
CA ALA A 379 1.90 8.32 -31.85
C ALA A 379 2.73 7.65 -30.75
N ASP A 380 2.27 7.64 -29.49
CA ASP A 380 2.96 6.95 -28.40
C ASP A 380 2.99 5.42 -28.58
N TYR A 381 2.06 4.88 -29.35
CA TYR A 381 1.90 3.45 -29.65
C TYR A 381 2.31 3.10 -31.08
N GLU A 382 2.82 4.05 -31.87
CA GLU A 382 3.23 3.84 -33.26
C GLU A 382 4.28 2.73 -33.38
N GLY A 383 4.03 1.75 -34.25
CA GLY A 383 4.89 0.58 -34.40
C GLY A 383 4.15 -0.66 -34.91
N GLU A 384 4.90 -1.75 -35.04
CA GLU A 384 4.37 -3.09 -35.33
C GLU A 384 4.43 -3.94 -34.07
N TRP A 385 3.33 -4.63 -33.77
CA TRP A 385 3.09 -5.27 -32.48
C TRP A 385 2.61 -6.70 -32.66
N GLN A 386 3.13 -7.63 -31.87
CA GLN A 386 2.78 -9.05 -31.90
C GLN A 386 2.15 -9.50 -30.58
N SER A 387 1.12 -10.34 -30.68
CA SER A 387 0.45 -10.92 -29.51
C SER A 387 1.39 -11.88 -28.77
N VAL A 388 1.37 -11.83 -27.44
CA VAL A 388 2.11 -12.76 -26.58
C VAL A 388 1.36 -14.05 -26.30
N TYR A 389 0.07 -14.13 -26.67
CA TYR A 389 -0.77 -15.30 -26.37
C TYR A 389 -0.20 -16.62 -26.92
N PRO A 390 0.32 -16.69 -28.16
CA PRO A 390 0.96 -17.91 -28.66
C PRO A 390 2.13 -18.39 -27.81
N TYR A 391 2.87 -17.48 -27.15
CA TYR A 391 4.03 -17.81 -26.31
C TYR A 391 3.63 -18.37 -24.95
N LEU A 392 2.43 -18.02 -24.47
CA LEU A 392 1.83 -18.69 -23.32
C LEU A 392 1.40 -20.12 -23.68
N GLN A 393 0.81 -20.29 -24.87
CA GLN A 393 0.30 -21.58 -25.34
C GLN A 393 1.42 -22.58 -25.64
N ASP A 394 2.53 -22.13 -26.23
CA ASP A 394 3.65 -23.01 -26.60
C ASP A 394 4.62 -23.31 -25.43
N GLY A 395 4.38 -22.72 -24.25
CA GLY A 395 5.16 -22.92 -23.02
C GLY A 395 6.38 -21.99 -22.88
N THR A 396 6.64 -21.09 -23.83
CA THR A 396 7.76 -20.15 -23.74
C THR A 396 7.69 -19.28 -22.47
N LEU A 397 6.48 -18.90 -22.04
CA LEU A 397 6.27 -18.08 -20.85
C LEU A 397 6.18 -18.87 -19.53
N ASP A 398 6.41 -20.20 -19.52
CA ASP A 398 6.28 -21.01 -18.30
C ASP A 398 7.27 -20.54 -17.21
N THR A 399 8.48 -20.16 -17.60
CA THR A 399 9.50 -19.62 -16.68
C THR A 399 9.07 -18.29 -16.03
N VAL A 400 8.29 -17.47 -16.74
CA VAL A 400 7.70 -16.24 -16.21
C VAL A 400 6.65 -16.58 -15.14
N MET A 401 5.81 -17.58 -15.39
CA MET A 401 4.79 -18.03 -14.42
C MET A 401 5.41 -18.61 -13.17
N GLU A 402 6.49 -19.40 -13.31
CA GLU A 402 7.28 -19.91 -12.19
C GLU A 402 7.92 -18.80 -11.36
N ALA A 403 8.46 -17.77 -12.01
CA ALA A 403 9.04 -16.62 -11.32
C ALA A 403 7.98 -15.82 -10.54
N LYS A 404 6.79 -15.65 -11.09
CA LYS A 404 5.65 -15.02 -10.41
C LYS A 404 5.18 -15.85 -9.22
N ALA A 405 5.07 -17.17 -9.38
CA ALA A 405 4.70 -18.08 -8.29
C ALA A 405 5.64 -18.01 -7.08
N LYS A 406 6.94 -17.79 -7.30
CA LYS A 406 7.92 -17.65 -6.20
C LYS A 406 7.75 -16.37 -5.36
N LYS A 407 7.04 -15.37 -5.88
CA LYS A 407 6.86 -14.05 -5.24
C LYS A 407 5.38 -13.74 -4.98
N GLY A 408 4.50 -14.66 -5.32
CA GLY A 408 3.07 -14.44 -5.42
C GLY A 408 2.26 -15.40 -4.56
N ASP A 409 0.95 -15.23 -4.64
CA ASP A 409 -0.05 -16.00 -3.90
C ASP A 409 -0.59 -17.20 -4.68
N MET A 410 -0.31 -17.27 -5.98
CA MET A 410 -0.80 -18.32 -6.88
C MET A 410 0.34 -19.26 -7.29
N THR A 411 0.00 -20.52 -7.51
CA THR A 411 0.91 -21.48 -8.16
C THR A 411 1.20 -21.07 -9.61
N ALA A 412 2.26 -21.61 -10.20
CA ALA A 412 2.59 -21.33 -11.60
C ALA A 412 1.47 -21.74 -12.57
N GLU A 413 0.76 -22.84 -12.26
CA GLU A 413 -0.40 -23.32 -13.03
C GLU A 413 -1.59 -22.37 -12.92
N GLU A 414 -1.87 -21.87 -11.72
CA GLU A 414 -2.92 -20.87 -11.48
C GLU A 414 -2.60 -19.55 -12.18
N TYR A 415 -1.34 -19.08 -12.11
CA TYR A 415 -0.90 -17.91 -12.87
C TYR A 415 -1.06 -18.15 -14.37
N LYS A 416 -0.61 -19.29 -14.91
CA LYS A 416 -0.78 -19.62 -16.32
C LYS A 416 -2.25 -19.56 -16.75
N LYS A 417 -3.17 -20.09 -15.94
CA LYS A 417 -4.62 -20.03 -16.20
C LYS A 417 -5.17 -18.60 -16.15
N TYR A 418 -4.70 -17.79 -15.21
CA TYR A 418 -5.05 -16.38 -15.12
C TYR A 418 -4.61 -15.61 -16.37
N TYR A 419 -3.33 -15.76 -16.77
CA TYR A 419 -2.78 -15.13 -17.98
C TYR A 419 -3.35 -15.72 -19.28
N ASP A 420 -3.83 -16.96 -19.29
CA ASP A 420 -4.55 -17.54 -20.43
C ASP A 420 -5.82 -16.74 -20.72
N THR A 421 -6.60 -16.43 -19.68
CA THR A 421 -7.79 -15.58 -19.80
C THR A 421 -7.40 -14.15 -20.22
N GLY A 422 -6.36 -13.59 -19.58
CA GLY A 422 -5.86 -12.25 -19.85
C GLY A 422 -5.39 -12.06 -21.29
N TYR A 423 -4.50 -12.92 -21.78
CA TYR A 423 -3.83 -12.73 -23.07
C TYR A 423 -4.63 -13.20 -24.27
N LYS A 424 -5.65 -14.03 -24.07
CA LYS A 424 -6.41 -14.64 -25.16
C LYS A 424 -6.94 -13.62 -26.16
N THR A 425 -6.59 -13.81 -27.43
CA THR A 425 -7.00 -12.97 -28.54
C THR A 425 -6.92 -13.75 -29.85
N ASP A 426 -7.71 -13.35 -30.83
CA ASP A 426 -7.61 -13.80 -32.22
C ASP A 426 -6.89 -12.79 -33.13
N VAL A 427 -6.47 -11.64 -32.58
CA VAL A 427 -5.69 -10.61 -33.27
C VAL A 427 -4.20 -10.92 -33.09
N ASP A 428 -3.59 -11.46 -34.13
CA ASP A 428 -2.20 -11.89 -34.12
C ASP A 428 -1.22 -10.71 -34.11
N LYS A 429 -1.53 -9.68 -34.90
CA LYS A 429 -0.68 -8.52 -35.15
C LYS A 429 -1.49 -7.24 -35.14
N ILE A 430 -0.89 -6.19 -34.57
CA ILE A 430 -1.39 -4.81 -34.63
C ILE A 430 -0.32 -3.94 -35.28
N VAL A 431 -0.72 -3.08 -36.23
CA VAL A 431 0.16 -2.05 -36.80
C VAL A 431 -0.47 -0.69 -36.56
N ILE A 432 0.30 0.22 -35.99
CA ILE A 432 -0.14 1.58 -35.67
C ILE A 432 0.74 2.54 -36.45
N THR A 433 0.13 3.34 -37.32
CA THR A 433 0.81 4.34 -38.16
C THR A 433 -0.03 5.60 -38.24
N GLY A 434 0.52 6.73 -37.78
CA GLY A 434 -0.25 7.98 -37.65
C GLY A 434 -1.50 7.78 -36.80
N ASN A 435 -2.69 8.02 -37.38
CA ASN A 435 -3.98 7.84 -36.69
C ASN A 435 -4.69 6.53 -37.07
N GLN A 436 -4.01 5.61 -37.75
CA GLN A 436 -4.62 4.34 -38.18
C GLN A 436 -4.11 3.18 -37.34
N ILE A 437 -5.02 2.25 -37.05
CA ILE A 437 -4.70 0.97 -36.44
C ILE A 437 -5.19 -0.14 -37.38
N SER A 438 -4.29 -1.04 -37.72
CA SER A 438 -4.56 -2.25 -38.50
C SER A 438 -4.54 -3.46 -37.57
N PHE A 439 -5.60 -4.26 -37.60
CA PHE A 439 -5.76 -5.50 -36.83
C PHE A 439 -5.73 -6.68 -37.78
N THR A 440 -4.76 -7.58 -37.59
CA THR A 440 -4.60 -8.77 -38.42
C THR A 440 -5.05 -10.03 -37.67
N ARG A 441 -5.87 -10.85 -38.33
CA ARG A 441 -6.32 -12.18 -37.88
C ARG A 441 -6.06 -13.18 -38.99
N GLY A 442 -5.07 -14.05 -38.81
CA GLY A 442 -4.57 -14.91 -39.89
C GLY A 442 -4.19 -14.10 -41.13
N GLU A 443 -4.86 -14.37 -42.25
CA GLU A 443 -4.60 -13.69 -43.53
C GLU A 443 -5.42 -12.39 -43.72
N THR A 444 -6.35 -12.10 -42.82
CA THR A 444 -7.25 -10.94 -42.93
C THR A 444 -6.74 -9.76 -42.13
N THR A 445 -6.83 -8.55 -42.68
CA THR A 445 -6.47 -7.30 -41.98
C THR A 445 -7.55 -6.26 -42.15
N ALA A 446 -8.03 -5.70 -41.04
CA ALA A 446 -8.97 -4.59 -41.02
C ALA A 446 -8.26 -3.34 -40.49
N THR A 447 -8.44 -2.20 -41.15
CA THR A 447 -7.79 -0.92 -40.76
C THR A 447 -8.83 0.16 -40.57
N ALA A 448 -8.77 0.88 -39.45
CA ALA A 448 -9.63 2.01 -39.17
C ALA A 448 -8.81 3.21 -38.69
N THR A 449 -9.38 4.42 -38.83
CA THR A 449 -8.79 5.66 -38.30
C THR A 449 -9.38 5.95 -36.93
N TYR A 450 -8.54 6.27 -35.96
CA TYR A 450 -8.93 6.50 -34.57
C TYR A 450 -8.65 7.94 -34.13
N GLN A 451 -9.58 8.47 -33.34
CA GLN A 451 -9.46 9.74 -32.65
C GLN A 451 -9.32 9.50 -31.15
N TYR A 452 -8.53 10.32 -30.47
CA TYR A 452 -8.39 10.30 -29.02
C TYR A 452 -9.63 10.87 -28.32
N ASP A 453 -10.10 10.15 -27.28
CA ASP A 453 -11.32 10.45 -26.53
C ASP A 453 -11.04 10.74 -25.03
N GLY A 454 -9.77 10.91 -24.66
CA GLY A 454 -9.35 11.16 -23.28
C GLY A 454 -8.79 9.93 -22.58
N PHE A 455 -8.68 10.00 -21.26
CA PHE A 455 -8.20 8.90 -20.42
C PHE A 455 -9.16 8.59 -19.28
N LYS A 456 -9.01 7.40 -18.70
CA LYS A 456 -9.68 6.99 -17.47
C LYS A 456 -8.68 6.41 -16.49
N ILE A 457 -8.60 7.00 -15.30
CA ILE A 457 -7.90 6.41 -14.16
C ILE A 457 -8.84 5.36 -13.54
N LEU A 458 -8.30 4.18 -13.29
CA LEU A 458 -8.98 3.04 -12.68
C LEU A 458 -8.29 2.70 -11.37
N ASP A 459 -9.07 2.61 -10.30
CA ASP A 459 -8.62 2.14 -8.99
C ASP A 459 -8.86 0.63 -8.88
N TYR A 460 -7.82 -0.13 -8.56
CA TYR A 460 -7.91 -1.59 -8.44
C TYR A 460 -8.11 -1.99 -6.97
N ALA A 461 -8.72 -3.17 -6.76
CA ALA A 461 -8.97 -3.70 -5.41
C ALA A 461 -7.68 -3.91 -4.58
N LYS A 462 -6.53 -4.07 -5.24
CA LYS A 462 -5.20 -4.17 -4.61
C LYS A 462 -4.66 -2.80 -4.12
N GLY A 463 -5.35 -1.71 -4.43
CA GLY A 463 -5.02 -0.35 -4.03
C GLY A 463 -4.05 0.39 -4.95
N ASN A 464 -3.49 -0.28 -5.96
CA ASN A 464 -2.80 0.39 -7.06
C ASN A 464 -3.79 0.86 -8.12
N ARG A 465 -3.31 1.67 -9.07
CA ARG A 465 -4.13 2.31 -10.10
C ARG A 465 -3.57 2.06 -11.49
N GLY A 466 -4.38 2.29 -12.52
CA GLY A 466 -3.94 2.26 -13.91
C GLY A 466 -4.63 3.33 -14.73
N VAL A 467 -4.02 3.70 -15.85
CA VAL A 467 -4.61 4.65 -16.79
C VAL A 467 -4.93 3.91 -18.08
N ARG A 468 -6.18 4.01 -18.53
CA ARG A 468 -6.56 3.64 -19.89
C ARG A 468 -6.62 4.89 -20.75
N PHE A 469 -6.00 4.86 -21.92
CA PHE A 469 -6.07 5.90 -22.94
C PHE A 469 -7.05 5.48 -24.03
N LEU A 470 -8.08 6.28 -24.26
CA LEU A 470 -9.27 5.89 -25.00
C LEU A 470 -9.22 6.46 -26.41
N PHE A 471 -9.51 5.61 -27.40
CA PHE A 471 -9.60 6.01 -28.79
C PHE A 471 -10.83 5.42 -29.46
N THR A 472 -11.53 6.22 -30.27
CA THR A 472 -12.73 5.80 -31.00
C THR A 472 -12.50 5.86 -32.49
N ALA A 473 -12.93 4.82 -33.19
CA ALA A 473 -12.84 4.74 -34.63
C ALA A 473 -13.77 5.77 -35.29
N THR A 474 -13.30 6.40 -36.36
CA THR A 474 -14.00 7.46 -37.09
C THR A 474 -14.15 7.10 -38.56
N GLY A 475 -15.15 7.70 -39.22
CA GLY A 475 -15.47 7.41 -40.61
C GLY A 475 -16.10 6.02 -40.81
N ASP A 476 -15.83 5.42 -41.97
CA ASP A 476 -16.29 4.07 -42.28
C ASP A 476 -15.38 3.03 -41.59
N VAL A 477 -15.92 2.38 -40.55
CA VAL A 477 -15.20 1.35 -39.78
C VAL A 477 -15.45 -0.02 -40.44
N PRO A 478 -14.43 -0.66 -41.04
CA PRO A 478 -14.61 -1.96 -41.69
C PRO A 478 -14.89 -3.06 -40.67
N GLU A 479 -15.59 -4.11 -41.14
CA GLU A 479 -15.77 -5.34 -40.36
C GLU A 479 -14.39 -5.91 -39.95
N GLY A 480 -14.26 -6.26 -38.66
CA GLY A 480 -13.00 -6.72 -38.07
C GLY A 480 -12.16 -5.64 -37.38
N ALA A 481 -12.45 -4.34 -37.59
CA ALA A 481 -11.84 -3.26 -36.79
C ALA A 481 -12.75 -2.92 -35.58
N PRO A 482 -12.23 -2.87 -34.34
CA PRO A 482 -12.98 -2.44 -33.18
C PRO A 482 -13.47 -1.00 -33.29
N LYS A 483 -14.69 -0.70 -32.84
CA LYS A 483 -15.19 0.69 -32.81
C LYS A 483 -14.51 1.55 -31.75
N VAL A 484 -14.13 0.94 -30.63
CA VAL A 484 -13.40 1.59 -29.54
C VAL A 484 -12.19 0.75 -29.16
N VAL A 485 -11.09 1.41 -28.83
CA VAL A 485 -9.90 0.79 -28.26
C VAL A 485 -9.41 1.57 -27.06
N GLN A 486 -8.86 0.86 -26.07
CA GLN A 486 -8.28 1.44 -24.87
C GLN A 486 -6.90 0.83 -24.64
N PHE A 487 -5.88 1.67 -24.47
CA PHE A 487 -4.52 1.22 -24.18
C PHE A 487 -4.17 1.40 -22.70
N SER A 488 -3.53 0.39 -22.13
CA SER A 488 -2.89 0.44 -20.81
C SER A 488 -1.46 -0.09 -20.95
N ASP A 489 -0.46 0.74 -20.74
CA ASP A 489 0.96 0.43 -20.92
C ASP A 489 1.81 0.80 -19.70
N HIS A 490 1.18 0.96 -18.54
CA HIS A 490 1.78 1.43 -17.28
C HIS A 490 2.28 2.89 -17.30
N GLY A 491 2.29 3.55 -18.45
CA GLY A 491 2.54 4.97 -18.58
C GLY A 491 1.30 5.79 -18.18
N ILE A 492 1.53 7.00 -17.67
CA ILE A 492 0.47 7.91 -17.24
C ILE A 492 0.45 9.24 -18.00
N ALA A 493 1.44 9.48 -18.84
CA ALA A 493 1.68 10.71 -19.57
C ALA A 493 2.39 10.38 -20.91
N PRO A 494 2.54 11.35 -21.83
CA PRO A 494 3.21 11.13 -23.11
C PRO A 494 4.55 10.42 -23.00
N GLY A 495 4.72 9.37 -23.80
CA GLY A 495 5.90 8.51 -23.78
C GLY A 495 5.72 7.32 -24.71
N LYS A 496 6.80 6.82 -25.31
CA LYS A 496 6.73 5.65 -26.18
C LYS A 496 6.43 4.39 -25.36
N SER A 497 5.40 3.65 -25.78
CA SER A 497 5.04 2.37 -25.16
C SER A 497 6.13 1.33 -25.42
N ALA A 498 6.51 0.57 -24.39
CA ALA A 498 7.41 -0.59 -24.52
C ALA A 498 6.61 -1.86 -24.86
N HIS A 499 5.44 -2.01 -24.25
CA HIS A 499 4.40 -2.99 -24.52
C HIS A 499 3.07 -2.40 -24.05
N PHE A 500 1.95 -2.99 -24.48
CA PHE A 500 0.65 -2.56 -23.97
C PHE A 500 -0.33 -3.73 -23.83
N HIS A 501 -1.29 -3.50 -22.95
CA HIS A 501 -2.56 -4.21 -22.88
C HIS A 501 -3.59 -3.39 -23.66
N ILE A 502 -4.36 -4.04 -24.53
CA ILE A 502 -5.40 -3.38 -25.32
C ILE A 502 -6.78 -3.99 -25.03
N PHE A 503 -7.76 -3.12 -24.79
CA PHE A 503 -9.16 -3.49 -24.64
C PHE A 503 -9.91 -3.00 -25.87
N MET A 504 -10.68 -3.89 -26.50
CA MET A 504 -11.31 -3.64 -27.79
C MET A 504 -12.83 -3.84 -27.66
N GLY A 505 -13.61 -2.91 -28.20
CA GLY A 505 -15.07 -2.98 -28.13
C GLY A 505 -15.76 -2.55 -29.41
N ASN A 506 -16.98 -3.05 -29.60
CA ASN A 506 -17.87 -2.69 -30.72
C ASN A 506 -19.09 -1.85 -30.28
N SER A 507 -19.11 -1.44 -29.01
CA SER A 507 -20.20 -0.73 -28.32
C SER A 507 -19.80 0.72 -28.02
N SER A 508 -19.39 1.02 -26.79
CA SER A 508 -18.94 2.32 -26.30
C SER A 508 -17.73 2.16 -25.38
N GLN A 509 -17.07 3.28 -25.08
CA GLN A 509 -15.96 3.31 -24.15
C GLN A 509 -16.35 2.84 -22.74
N GLU A 510 -17.52 3.23 -22.25
CA GLU A 510 -18.02 2.88 -20.92
C GLU A 510 -18.27 1.39 -20.76
N GLU A 511 -18.75 0.73 -21.82
CA GLU A 511 -18.94 -0.72 -21.79
C GLU A 511 -17.59 -1.45 -21.79
N THR A 512 -16.64 -1.00 -22.60
CA THR A 512 -15.28 -1.58 -22.64
C THR A 512 -14.50 -1.33 -21.36
N LEU A 513 -14.75 -0.23 -20.63
CA LEU A 513 -14.13 0.04 -19.34
C LEU A 513 -14.50 -0.99 -18.25
N LYS A 514 -15.61 -1.73 -18.42
CA LYS A 514 -16.02 -2.79 -17.48
C LYS A 514 -15.23 -4.08 -17.65
N GLU A 515 -14.56 -4.27 -18.79
CA GLU A 515 -13.72 -5.43 -19.03
C GLU A 515 -12.49 -5.39 -18.13
N MET A 516 -12.28 -6.41 -17.32
CA MET A 516 -11.19 -6.53 -16.35
C MET A 516 -10.45 -7.87 -16.43
N ASP A 517 -10.98 -8.84 -17.18
CA ASP A 517 -10.51 -10.21 -17.19
C ASP A 517 -9.68 -10.51 -18.45
N ASN A 518 -10.07 -9.96 -19.60
CA ASN A 518 -9.36 -10.13 -20.87
C ASN A 518 -8.67 -8.82 -21.30
N TRP A 519 -7.34 -8.91 -21.40
CA TRP A 519 -6.43 -7.80 -21.70
C TRP A 519 -5.34 -8.30 -22.66
N PRO A 520 -5.69 -8.55 -23.93
CA PRO A 520 -4.74 -8.90 -24.98
C PRO A 520 -3.48 -8.04 -24.92
N THR A 521 -2.32 -8.69 -24.92
CA THR A 521 -1.04 -8.03 -24.62
C THR A 521 -0.11 -8.16 -25.81
N TYR A 522 0.53 -7.04 -26.15
CA TYR A 522 1.36 -6.95 -27.34
C TYR A 522 2.72 -6.33 -27.02
N TYR A 523 3.75 -6.93 -27.62
CA TYR A 523 5.14 -6.48 -27.58
C TYR A 523 5.60 -6.11 -29.01
N PRO A 524 6.69 -5.35 -29.18
CA PRO A 524 7.19 -5.00 -30.50
C PRO A 524 7.46 -6.25 -31.34
N ALA A 525 7.02 -6.24 -32.60
CA ALA A 525 7.16 -7.36 -33.54
C ALA A 525 8.63 -7.70 -33.86
N SER A 526 9.56 -6.81 -33.53
CA SER A 526 11.00 -7.03 -33.69
C SER A 526 11.62 -7.94 -32.63
N LEU A 527 10.93 -8.17 -31.51
CA LEU A 527 11.46 -9.02 -30.43
C LEU A 527 11.23 -10.51 -30.73
N SER A 528 12.19 -11.35 -30.35
CA SER A 528 11.99 -12.79 -30.28
C SER A 528 11.11 -13.15 -29.08
N LYS A 529 10.53 -14.36 -29.09
CA LYS A 529 9.74 -14.85 -27.97
C LYS A 529 10.56 -15.01 -26.68
N GLU A 530 11.85 -15.33 -26.80
CA GLU A 530 12.79 -15.40 -25.67
C GLU A 530 13.12 -14.00 -25.12
N GLU A 531 13.23 -12.99 -25.99
CA GLU A 531 13.43 -11.59 -25.58
C GLU A 531 12.18 -11.07 -24.85
N VAL A 532 10.98 -11.38 -25.33
CA VAL A 532 9.72 -11.04 -24.63
C VAL A 532 9.66 -11.69 -23.24
N ALA A 533 10.00 -12.97 -23.13
CA ALA A 533 10.03 -13.65 -21.82
C ALA A 533 11.06 -13.02 -20.87
N THR A 534 12.20 -12.58 -21.39
CA THR A 534 13.26 -11.91 -20.61
C THR A 534 12.79 -10.54 -20.12
N GLU A 535 12.16 -9.74 -20.98
CA GLU A 535 11.56 -8.46 -20.60
C GLU A 535 10.49 -8.67 -19.51
N MET A 536 9.57 -9.63 -19.68
CA MET A 536 8.55 -9.93 -18.67
C MET A 536 9.10 -10.37 -17.30
N LEU A 537 10.35 -10.84 -17.23
CA LEU A 537 11.03 -11.20 -15.98
C LEU A 537 11.76 -10.00 -15.34
N ALA A 538 12.14 -9.02 -16.15
CA ALA A 538 12.82 -7.81 -15.70
C ALA A 538 11.83 -6.78 -15.11
N HIS A 539 10.58 -6.80 -15.60
CA HIS A 539 9.45 -6.04 -15.08
C HIS A 539 8.83 -6.78 -13.88
#